data_AF-A0A1H7PD10-F1
#
_entry.id   AF-A0A1H7PD10-F1
#
_cell.length_a   1.000
_cell.length_b   1.000
_cell.length_c   1.000
_cell.angle_alpha   90.00
_cell.angle_beta   90.00
_cell.angle_gamma   90.00
#
_symmetry.space_group_name_H-M   'P 1'
#
loop_
_entity.id
_entity.type
_entity.pdbx_description
1 polymer ?
#
loop_
_entity_poly.entity_id
_entity_poly.type
_entity_poly.pdbx_seq_one_letter_code
_entity_poly.pdbx_strand_id
1 'polypeptide(L)'
;MGLGVGFVTHAFRQDAALTFLGGVAVHGGLYLSPDPWEPYVEEHARRLDVLGHVTFLTTRDLRRGEEADPVALARALWPLDEIAGRYDRLAAVAEPRLRALQDHPEPSEPRRLTIAVEPAAEFTRAMEADPLLPPELLPRPWSGARARTLTARCWSLLEERTGEDDGAIRLFSLYGGLSRLAAGA
;
A
#
# COMPACT_ATOMS: atom_id res chain seq x y z
N MET A 1 -8.24 -2.87 -18.26
CA MET A 1 -7.12 -2.29 -17.50
C MET A 1 -5.85 -2.48 -18.32
N GLY A 2 -5.04 -1.45 -18.58
CA GLY A 2 -3.81 -1.54 -19.37
C GLY A 2 -2.60 -1.43 -18.45
N LEU A 3 -1.61 -2.31 -18.61
CA LEU A 3 -0.38 -2.30 -17.83
C LEU A 3 0.58 -1.27 -18.46
N GLY A 4 1.08 -0.33 -17.66
CA GLY A 4 2.13 0.60 -18.07
C GLY A 4 3.49 -0.10 -18.08
N VAL A 5 4.17 -0.10 -19.23
CA VAL A 5 5.50 -0.68 -19.44
C VAL A 5 6.49 0.46 -19.70
N GLY A 6 7.39 0.74 -18.77
CA GLY A 6 8.41 1.78 -18.92
C GLY A 6 9.79 1.19 -19.24
N PHE A 7 10.36 1.50 -20.40
CA PHE A 7 11.77 1.25 -20.69
C PHE A 7 12.59 2.46 -20.25
N VAL A 8 13.49 2.28 -19.28
CA VAL A 8 14.35 3.35 -18.75
C VAL A 8 15.80 2.91 -18.73
N THR A 9 16.62 3.47 -19.61
CA THR A 9 18.03 3.07 -19.72
C THR A 9 18.90 3.69 -18.62
N HIS A 10 19.71 2.82 -18.00
CA HIS A 10 20.86 3.02 -17.10
C HIS A 10 20.75 3.88 -15.82
N ALA A 11 19.95 4.96 -15.78
CA ALA A 11 19.87 5.85 -14.62
C ALA A 11 19.10 5.24 -13.42
N PHE A 12 18.13 4.38 -13.69
CA PHE A 12 17.22 3.81 -12.67
C PHE A 12 17.61 2.40 -12.19
N ARG A 13 18.83 1.92 -12.48
CA ARG A 13 19.24 0.52 -12.23
C ARG A 13 19.25 0.12 -10.73
N GLN A 14 19.11 1.08 -9.83
CA GLN A 14 19.10 0.90 -8.37
C GLN A 14 17.99 1.73 -7.70
N ASP A 15 17.02 2.27 -8.46
CA ASP A 15 16.17 3.32 -7.92
C ASP A 15 14.99 2.75 -7.13
N ALA A 16 15.12 2.79 -5.81
CA ALA A 16 14.05 2.44 -4.87
C ALA A 16 12.77 3.25 -5.14
N ALA A 17 12.88 4.42 -5.80
CA ALA A 17 11.74 5.27 -6.11
C ALA A 17 10.71 4.61 -7.03
N LEU A 18 11.13 3.87 -8.07
CA LEU A 18 10.17 3.19 -8.96
C LEU A 18 9.49 2.04 -8.23
N THR A 19 10.23 1.27 -7.44
CA THR A 19 9.63 0.20 -6.62
C THR A 19 8.69 0.76 -5.56
N PHE A 20 9.01 1.91 -4.97
CA PHE A 20 8.14 2.64 -4.06
C PHE A 20 6.83 3.11 -4.73
N LEU A 21 6.86 3.43 -6.02
CA LEU A 21 5.67 3.77 -6.81
C LEU A 21 4.87 2.53 -7.30
N GLY A 22 5.22 1.32 -6.84
CA GLY A 22 4.55 0.07 -7.21
C GLY A 22 5.19 -0.68 -8.38
N GLY A 23 6.29 -0.16 -8.92
CA GLY A 23 7.00 -0.76 -10.05
C GLY A 23 7.77 -2.03 -9.71
N VAL A 24 7.76 -2.99 -10.63
CA VAL A 24 8.63 -4.17 -10.59
C VAL A 24 9.67 -4.12 -11.70
N ALA A 25 10.92 -4.44 -11.37
CA ALA A 25 11.98 -4.62 -12.37
C ALA A 25 11.85 -6.00 -13.04
N VAL A 26 11.73 -6.03 -14.38
CA VAL A 26 11.75 -7.30 -15.15
C VAL A 26 13.04 -7.55 -15.90
N HIS A 27 13.77 -6.48 -16.23
CA HIS A 27 15.10 -6.54 -16.79
C HIS A 27 15.89 -5.29 -16.39
N GLY A 28 17.19 -5.25 -16.67
CA GLY A 28 18.01 -4.07 -16.40
C GLY A 28 17.45 -2.84 -17.11
N GLY A 29 16.85 -1.92 -16.33
CA GLY A 29 16.22 -0.71 -16.85
C GLY A 29 14.80 -0.89 -17.40
N LEU A 30 14.15 -2.05 -17.27
CA LEU A 30 12.75 -2.23 -17.66
C LEU A 30 11.90 -2.44 -16.42
N TYR A 31 10.97 -1.52 -16.19
CA TYR A 31 10.04 -1.56 -15.09
C TYR A 31 8.59 -1.63 -15.57
N LEU A 32 7.75 -2.30 -14.80
CA LEU A 32 6.33 -2.49 -15.07
C LEU A 32 5.52 -2.03 -13.88
N SER A 33 4.37 -1.41 -14.13
CA SER A 33 3.33 -1.21 -13.12
C SER A 33 1.96 -1.49 -13.73
N PRO A 34 1.05 -2.14 -12.99
CA PRO A 34 -0.34 -2.23 -13.40
C PRO A 34 -1.11 -0.92 -13.18
N ASP A 35 -0.56 -0.02 -12.38
CA ASP A 35 -1.16 1.27 -12.05
C ASP A 35 -0.71 2.37 -13.02
N PRO A 36 -1.58 3.37 -13.27
CA PRO A 36 -1.26 4.53 -14.10
C PRO A 36 -0.29 5.46 -13.36
N TRP A 37 0.98 5.06 -13.32
CA TRP A 37 2.05 5.71 -12.56
C TRP A 37 2.88 6.71 -13.37
N GLU A 38 2.62 6.84 -14.67
CA GLU A 38 3.41 7.65 -15.60
C GLU A 38 3.60 9.10 -15.11
N PRO A 39 2.59 9.81 -14.57
CA PRO A 39 2.79 11.17 -14.06
C PRO A 39 3.85 11.27 -12.96
N TYR A 40 3.91 10.28 -12.06
CA TYR A 40 4.89 10.25 -10.96
C TYR A 40 6.29 9.90 -11.46
N VAL A 41 6.37 8.97 -12.42
CA VAL A 41 7.64 8.61 -13.07
C VAL A 41 8.21 9.79 -13.85
N GLU A 42 7.37 10.49 -14.62
CA GLU A 42 7.79 11.68 -15.37
C GLU A 42 8.27 12.79 -14.43
N GLU A 43 7.55 13.08 -13.34
CA GLU A 43 7.98 14.07 -12.35
C GLU A 43 9.35 13.70 -11.79
N HIS A 44 9.54 12.45 -11.41
CA HIS A 44 10.81 11.99 -10.88
C HIS A 44 11.95 12.08 -11.91
N ALA A 45 11.69 11.69 -13.15
CA ALA A 45 12.66 11.78 -14.24
C ALA A 45 13.02 13.23 -14.60
N ARG A 46 12.07 14.19 -14.49
CA ARG A 46 12.36 15.63 -14.62
C ARG A 46 13.29 16.12 -13.51
N ARG A 47 13.05 15.71 -12.26
CA ARG A 47 13.93 16.10 -11.13
C ARG A 47 15.38 15.61 -11.31
N LEU A 48 15.57 14.50 -12.01
CA LEU A 48 16.87 13.92 -12.29
C LEU A 48 17.48 14.40 -13.63
N ASP A 49 16.78 15.24 -14.39
CA ASP A 49 17.17 15.70 -15.73
C ASP A 49 17.40 14.55 -16.74
N VAL A 50 16.62 13.47 -16.62
CA VAL A 50 16.73 12.27 -17.47
C VAL A 50 15.46 11.96 -18.25
N LEU A 51 14.44 12.82 -18.22
CA LEU A 51 13.15 12.55 -18.89
C LEU A 51 13.33 12.21 -20.38
N GLY A 52 14.25 12.88 -21.08
CA GLY A 52 14.57 12.60 -22.49
C GLY A 52 15.20 11.22 -22.76
N HIS A 53 15.57 10.49 -21.69
CA HIS A 53 16.14 9.14 -21.73
C HIS A 53 15.17 8.06 -21.22
N VAL A 54 13.94 8.45 -20.87
CA VAL A 54 12.86 7.55 -20.43
C VAL A 54 11.95 7.26 -21.62
N THR A 55 11.63 5.99 -21.84
CA THR A 55 10.65 5.55 -22.84
C THR A 55 9.44 4.94 -22.12
N PHE A 56 8.25 5.43 -22.44
CA PHE A 56 6.99 4.90 -21.93
C PHE A 56 6.28 4.08 -23.01
N LEU A 57 5.67 2.97 -22.60
CA LEU A 57 4.82 2.09 -23.40
C LEU A 57 3.65 1.67 -22.52
N THR A 58 2.52 1.31 -23.11
CA THR A 58 1.44 0.61 -22.39
C THR A 58 1.10 -0.64 -23.19
N THR A 59 0.89 -1.76 -22.50
CA THR A 59 0.44 -3.01 -23.14
C THR A 59 -0.70 -3.64 -22.34
N ARG A 60 -1.51 -4.46 -23.01
CA ARG A 60 -2.43 -5.40 -22.37
C ARG A 60 -2.01 -6.85 -22.58
N ASP A 61 -0.97 -7.04 -23.39
CA ASP A 61 -0.42 -8.34 -23.74
C ASP A 61 0.96 -8.44 -23.11
N LEU A 62 1.02 -9.17 -21.98
CA LEU A 62 2.24 -9.45 -21.24
C LEU A 62 2.30 -10.96 -21.02
N ARG A 63 3.47 -11.54 -21.30
CA ARG A 63 3.73 -12.96 -21.11
C ARG A 63 5.14 -13.16 -20.55
N ARG A 64 5.29 -14.13 -19.64
CA ARG A 64 6.59 -14.59 -19.13
C ARG A 64 6.73 -16.09 -19.42
N GLY A 65 7.55 -16.46 -20.41
CA GLY A 65 7.61 -17.84 -20.87
C GLY A 65 6.27 -18.24 -21.50
N GLU A 66 5.58 -19.24 -20.96
CA GLU A 66 4.22 -19.63 -21.39
C GLU A 66 3.12 -18.99 -20.53
N GLU A 67 3.48 -18.34 -19.42
CA GLU A 67 2.52 -17.73 -18.50
C GLU A 67 1.99 -16.41 -19.04
N ALA A 68 0.67 -16.31 -19.15
CA ALA A 68 -0.06 -15.13 -19.62
C ALA A 68 -1.25 -14.79 -18.71
N ASP A 69 -1.53 -15.59 -17.67
CA ASP A 69 -2.55 -15.28 -16.68
C ASP A 69 -2.10 -14.07 -15.84
N PRO A 70 -2.89 -12.97 -15.78
CA PRO A 70 -2.49 -11.76 -15.08
C PRO A 70 -2.23 -11.96 -13.57
N VAL A 71 -2.96 -12.86 -12.92
CA VAL A 71 -2.80 -13.13 -11.47
C VAL A 71 -1.54 -13.94 -11.23
N ALA A 72 -1.27 -14.95 -12.06
CA ALA A 72 -0.03 -15.72 -12.00
C ALA A 72 1.20 -14.85 -12.30
N LEU A 73 1.11 -13.96 -13.29
CA LEU A 73 2.15 -12.97 -13.58
C LEU A 73 2.39 -12.05 -12.39
N ALA A 74 1.33 -11.51 -11.76
CA ALA A 74 1.45 -10.67 -10.58
C ALA A 74 2.17 -11.40 -9.43
N ARG A 75 1.80 -12.67 -9.16
CA ARG A 75 2.47 -13.50 -8.15
C ARG A 75 3.94 -13.77 -8.48
N ALA A 76 4.28 -13.89 -9.75
CA ALA A 76 5.66 -14.16 -10.19
C ALA A 76 6.56 -12.91 -10.22
N LEU A 77 5.95 -11.72 -10.19
CA LEU A 77 6.64 -10.44 -10.31
C LEU A 77 6.77 -9.71 -8.97
N TRP A 78 5.71 -9.72 -8.15
CA TRP A 78 5.72 -9.09 -6.83
C TRP A 78 5.77 -10.14 -5.71
N PRO A 79 6.40 -9.83 -4.56
CA PRO A 79 6.49 -10.74 -3.42
C PRO A 79 5.17 -10.78 -2.64
N LEU A 80 4.08 -11.22 -3.27
CA LEU A 80 2.72 -11.15 -2.72
C LEU A 80 2.56 -11.89 -1.39
N ASP A 81 3.26 -13.01 -1.20
CA ASP A 81 3.21 -13.76 0.06
C ASP A 81 3.87 -12.99 1.20
N GLU A 82 4.97 -12.27 0.94
CA GLU A 82 5.62 -11.42 1.94
C GLU A 82 4.74 -10.21 2.29
N ILE A 83 4.08 -9.62 1.29
CA ILE A 83 3.15 -8.50 1.49
C ILE A 83 1.94 -8.98 2.30
N ALA A 84 1.36 -10.13 1.96
CA ALA A 84 0.28 -10.74 2.73
C ALA A 84 0.68 -10.99 4.19
N GLY A 85 1.89 -11.53 4.43
CA GLY A 85 2.41 -11.76 5.78
C GLY A 85 2.62 -10.46 6.59
N ARG A 86 2.87 -9.32 5.95
CA ARG A 86 2.88 -8.00 6.64
C ARG A 86 1.47 -7.60 7.06
N TYR A 87 0.49 -7.80 6.19
CA TYR A 87 -0.92 -7.54 6.52
C TYR A 87 -1.46 -8.49 7.59
N ASP A 88 -1.03 -9.74 7.61
CA ASP A 88 -1.38 -10.68 8.67
C ASP A 88 -0.83 -10.23 10.03
N ARG A 89 0.41 -9.69 10.06
CA ARG A 89 0.97 -9.08 11.27
C ARG A 89 0.19 -7.86 11.73
N LEU A 90 -0.18 -6.96 10.82
CA LEU A 90 -1.05 -5.84 11.12
C LEU A 90 -2.40 -6.31 11.69
N ALA A 91 -3.03 -7.30 11.07
CA ALA A 91 -4.30 -7.85 11.54
C ALA A 91 -4.16 -8.47 12.94
N ALA A 92 -3.05 -9.16 13.23
CA ALA A 92 -2.77 -9.74 14.54
C ALA A 92 -2.61 -8.68 15.64
N VAL A 93 -2.17 -7.47 15.30
CA VAL A 93 -2.12 -6.32 16.22
C VAL A 93 -3.46 -5.59 16.31
N ALA A 94 -4.09 -5.30 15.17
CA ALA A 94 -5.33 -4.51 15.13
C ALA A 94 -6.52 -5.23 15.75
N GLU A 95 -6.66 -6.54 15.53
CA GLU A 95 -7.78 -7.35 16.03
C GLU A 95 -7.97 -7.29 17.57
N PRO A 96 -6.96 -7.60 18.41
CA PRO A 96 -7.13 -7.51 19.86
C PRO A 96 -7.35 -6.07 20.35
N ARG A 97 -6.85 -5.06 19.61
CA ARG A 97 -7.04 -3.65 19.94
C ARG A 97 -8.46 -3.19 19.64
N LEU A 98 -9.02 -3.63 18.51
CA LEU A 98 -10.42 -3.41 18.18
C LEU A 98 -11.34 -4.03 19.24
N ARG A 99 -11.09 -5.27 19.64
CA ARG A 99 -11.86 -5.93 20.70
C ARG A 99 -11.78 -5.17 22.02
N ALA A 100 -10.59 -4.74 22.43
CA ALA A 100 -10.43 -3.94 23.64
C ALA A 100 -11.20 -2.61 23.59
N LEU A 101 -11.31 -1.96 22.42
CA LEU A 101 -12.14 -0.77 22.25
C LEU A 101 -13.63 -1.11 22.34
N GLN A 102 -14.07 -2.26 21.80
CA GLN A 102 -15.46 -2.69 21.85
C GLN A 102 -15.90 -3.07 23.27
N ASP A 103 -15.04 -3.78 24.00
CA ASP A 103 -15.33 -4.27 25.36
C ASP A 103 -15.24 -3.16 26.42
N HIS A 104 -14.43 -2.13 26.16
CA HIS A 104 -14.25 -0.99 27.05
C HIS A 104 -14.56 0.33 26.31
N PRO A 105 -15.80 0.84 26.43
CA PRO A 105 -16.23 2.07 25.75
C PRO A 105 -15.40 3.30 26.16
N GLU A 106 -14.91 3.34 27.40
CA GLU A 106 -14.10 4.44 27.95
C GLU A 106 -12.72 3.94 28.44
N PRO A 107 -11.78 3.61 27.53
CA PRO A 107 -10.42 3.26 27.92
C PRO A 107 -9.70 4.50 28.46
N SER A 108 -8.78 4.29 29.41
CA SER A 108 -7.90 5.37 29.90
C SER A 108 -7.11 6.00 28.74
N GLU A 109 -6.71 7.26 28.89
CA GLU A 109 -5.96 7.99 27.87
C GLU A 109 -4.67 7.26 27.42
N PRO A 110 -3.81 6.73 28.33
CA PRO A 110 -2.63 5.96 27.89
C PRO A 110 -3.00 4.70 27.09
N ARG A 111 -4.13 4.07 27.42
CA ARG A 111 -4.63 2.90 26.70
C ARG A 111 -5.14 3.27 25.31
N ARG A 112 -5.85 4.40 25.17
CA ARG A 112 -6.26 4.96 23.87
C ARG A 112 -5.05 5.25 23.00
N LEU A 113 -4.02 5.91 23.54
CA LEU A 113 -2.79 6.22 22.81
C LEU A 113 -2.07 4.95 22.34
N THR A 114 -1.96 3.93 23.20
CA THR A 114 -1.35 2.64 22.83
C THR A 114 -2.11 1.97 21.68
N ILE A 115 -3.45 1.96 21.77
CA ILE A 115 -4.32 1.40 20.72
C ILE A 115 -4.24 2.22 19.43
N ALA A 116 -3.92 3.51 19.48
CA ALA A 116 -3.69 4.34 18.30
C ALA A 116 -2.38 4.00 17.60
N VAL A 117 -1.29 3.97 18.37
CA VAL A 117 0.07 3.94 17.85
C VAL A 117 0.44 2.56 17.32
N GLU A 118 0.04 1.47 17.98
CA GLU A 118 0.43 0.13 17.55
C GLU A 118 -0.11 -0.25 16.17
N PRO A 119 -1.42 -0.12 15.86
CA PRO A 119 -1.93 -0.38 14.52
C PRO A 119 -1.40 0.63 13.50
N ALA A 120 -1.17 1.89 13.88
CA ALA A 120 -0.58 2.88 12.98
C ALA A 120 0.85 2.52 12.57
N ALA A 121 1.68 2.06 13.51
CA ALA A 121 3.05 1.63 13.23
C ALA A 121 3.09 0.39 12.34
N GLU A 122 2.24 -0.61 12.61
CA GLU A 122 2.14 -1.80 11.76
C GLU A 122 1.54 -1.48 10.39
N PHE A 123 0.60 -0.54 10.31
CA PHE A 123 0.02 -0.09 9.04
C PHE A 123 1.07 0.56 8.15
N THR A 124 1.89 1.48 8.71
CA THR A 124 3.01 2.08 7.99
C THR A 124 3.98 1.01 7.49
N ARG A 125 4.38 0.04 8.33
CA ARG A 125 5.27 -1.06 7.93
C ARG A 125 4.69 -1.95 6.83
N ALA A 126 3.38 -2.19 6.86
CA ALA A 126 2.71 -3.00 5.85
C ALA A 126 2.61 -2.24 4.51
N MET A 127 2.27 -0.95 4.56
CA MET A 127 2.08 -0.10 3.38
C MET A 127 3.37 0.28 2.67
N GLU A 128 4.48 0.48 3.38
CA GLU A 128 5.75 0.97 2.79
C GLU A 128 6.30 0.10 1.64
N ALA A 129 5.93 -1.18 1.59
CA ALA A 129 6.34 -2.08 0.52
C ALA A 129 5.16 -2.68 -0.26
N ASP A 130 3.94 -2.19 -0.04
CA ASP A 130 2.80 -2.62 -0.83
C ASP A 130 2.81 -1.84 -2.16
N PRO A 131 2.94 -2.52 -3.32
CA PRO A 131 2.82 -1.89 -4.63
C PRO A 131 1.40 -1.40 -4.95
N LEU A 132 0.41 -1.70 -4.11
CA LEU A 132 -1.00 -1.34 -4.27
C LEU A 132 -1.61 -1.85 -5.57
N LEU A 133 -1.25 -3.10 -5.94
CA LEU A 133 -1.77 -3.71 -7.15
C LEU A 133 -3.30 -3.66 -7.19
N PRO A 134 -3.88 -3.51 -8.39
CA PRO A 134 -5.31 -3.64 -8.61
C PRO A 134 -5.87 -4.93 -8.01
N PRO A 135 -7.07 -4.88 -7.40
CA PRO A 135 -7.65 -6.02 -6.70
C PRO A 135 -7.89 -7.24 -7.60
N GLU A 136 -8.05 -7.05 -8.91
CA GLU A 136 -8.20 -8.12 -9.89
C GLU A 136 -6.93 -8.97 -10.03
N LEU A 137 -5.76 -8.44 -9.67
CA LEU A 137 -4.47 -9.13 -9.72
C LEU A 137 -4.11 -9.82 -8.40
N LEU A 138 -4.89 -9.59 -7.34
CA LEU A 138 -4.60 -10.10 -6.00
C LEU A 138 -5.23 -11.48 -5.78
N PRO A 139 -4.52 -12.40 -5.08
CA PRO A 139 -5.10 -13.64 -4.60
C PRO A 139 -6.34 -13.38 -3.74
N ARG A 140 -7.36 -14.24 -3.88
CA ARG A 140 -8.58 -14.15 -3.05
C ARG A 140 -8.66 -15.34 -2.08
N PRO A 141 -8.89 -15.10 -0.77
CA PRO A 141 -8.97 -13.79 -0.10
C PRO A 141 -7.60 -13.10 0.06
N TRP A 142 -7.56 -11.77 -0.01
CA TRP A 142 -6.34 -10.98 0.20
C TRP A 142 -6.25 -10.45 1.63
N SER A 143 -5.12 -10.69 2.31
CA SER A 143 -4.90 -10.27 3.70
C SER A 143 -5.00 -8.74 3.90
N GLY A 144 -4.61 -7.95 2.90
CA GLY A 144 -4.64 -6.49 2.98
C GLY A 144 -6.04 -5.92 3.21
N ALA A 145 -7.07 -6.48 2.57
CA ALA A 145 -8.44 -6.02 2.74
C ALA A 145 -8.92 -6.19 4.19
N ARG A 146 -8.64 -7.35 4.79
CA ARG A 146 -8.99 -7.62 6.20
C ARG A 146 -8.25 -6.69 7.16
N ALA A 147 -6.93 -6.56 6.99
CA ALA A 147 -6.09 -5.77 7.89
C ALA A 147 -6.46 -4.28 7.85
N ARG A 148 -6.69 -3.72 6.65
CA ARG A 148 -7.18 -2.34 6.47
C ARG A 148 -8.55 -2.14 7.12
N THR A 149 -9.46 -3.09 6.98
CA THR A 149 -10.79 -3.03 7.62
C THR A 149 -10.69 -2.98 9.15
N LEU A 150 -9.86 -3.84 9.75
CA LEU A 150 -9.66 -3.85 11.21
C LEU A 150 -9.08 -2.52 11.71
N THR A 151 -8.10 -1.99 10.99
CA THR A 151 -7.41 -0.75 11.36
C THR A 151 -8.33 0.46 11.22
N ALA A 152 -9.09 0.54 10.11
CA ALA A 152 -10.13 1.55 9.90
C ALA A 152 -11.15 1.59 11.05
N ARG A 153 -11.62 0.42 11.50
CA ARG A 153 -12.55 0.33 12.64
C ARG A 153 -11.93 0.80 13.95
N CYS A 154 -10.65 0.50 14.21
CA CYS A 154 -9.95 1.04 15.38
C CYS A 154 -9.95 2.57 15.36
N TRP A 155 -9.58 3.17 14.24
CA TRP A 155 -9.54 4.63 14.10
C TRP A 155 -10.92 5.27 14.22
N SER A 156 -11.97 4.71 13.62
CA SER A 156 -13.33 5.24 13.78
C SER A 156 -13.78 5.25 15.25
N LEU A 157 -13.57 4.17 15.99
CA LEU A 157 -13.92 4.12 17.41
C LEU A 157 -13.08 5.08 18.27
N LEU A 158 -11.81 5.30 17.89
CA LEU A 158 -10.96 6.28 18.57
C LEU A 158 -11.40 7.72 18.28
N GLU A 159 -11.73 8.04 17.02
CA GLU A 159 -12.26 9.35 16.61
C GLU A 159 -13.58 9.68 17.33
N GLU A 160 -14.54 8.75 17.37
CA GLU A 160 -15.83 8.91 18.07
C GLU A 160 -15.66 9.25 19.57
N ARG A 161 -14.55 8.83 20.17
CA ARG A 161 -14.27 8.97 21.61
C ARG A 161 -13.37 10.16 21.93
N THR A 162 -12.79 10.79 20.92
CA THR A 162 -11.99 12.00 21.07
C THR A 162 -12.92 13.16 20.74
N GLY A 163 -13.59 13.73 21.75
CA GLY A 163 -14.50 14.87 21.56
C GLY A 163 -13.78 16.11 20.99
N GLU A 164 -14.54 17.09 20.50
CA GLU A 164 -14.03 18.30 19.82
C GLU A 164 -13.03 19.13 20.64
N ASP A 165 -13.00 18.98 21.97
CA ASP A 165 -12.24 19.84 22.90
C ASP A 165 -10.99 19.19 23.52
N ASP A 166 -10.76 17.89 23.35
CA ASP A 166 -9.68 17.19 24.06
C ASP A 166 -8.40 17.11 23.22
N GLY A 167 -7.73 18.26 23.05
CA GLY A 167 -6.35 18.37 22.56
C GLY A 167 -5.99 17.39 21.44
N ALA A 168 -6.90 17.25 20.45
CA ALA A 168 -7.02 16.05 19.63
C ALA A 168 -5.65 15.58 19.14
N ILE A 169 -5.24 14.38 19.58
CA ILE A 169 -4.02 13.74 19.11
C ILE A 169 -4.13 13.65 17.58
N ARG A 170 -3.41 14.54 16.89
CA ARG A 170 -3.48 14.75 15.42
C ARG A 170 -3.22 13.48 14.61
N LEU A 171 -2.68 12.45 15.26
CA LEU A 171 -2.50 11.13 14.67
C LEU A 171 -3.84 10.54 14.19
N PHE A 172 -4.94 10.73 14.94
CA PHE A 172 -6.24 10.11 14.62
C PHE A 172 -6.81 10.63 13.29
N SER A 173 -6.82 11.95 13.10
CA SER A 173 -7.36 12.57 11.89
C SER A 173 -6.50 12.28 10.64
N LEU A 174 -5.18 12.17 10.80
CA LEU A 174 -4.26 11.82 9.71
C LEU A 174 -4.52 10.40 9.18
N TYR A 175 -4.72 9.42 10.07
CA TYR A 175 -4.93 8.04 9.66
C TYR A 175 -6.41 7.72 9.29
N GLY A 176 -7.39 8.39 9.90
CA GLY A 176 -8.79 8.29 9.49
C GLY A 176 -9.02 8.77 8.05
N GLY A 177 -8.29 9.80 7.61
CA GLY A 177 -8.26 10.24 6.21
C GLY A 177 -7.69 9.19 5.25
N LEU A 178 -6.54 8.60 5.60
CA LEU A 178 -5.87 7.58 4.77
C LEU A 178 -6.69 6.30 4.61
N SER A 179 -7.44 5.91 5.64
CA SER A 179 -8.31 4.73 5.59
C SER A 179 -9.49 4.87 4.64
N ARG A 180 -10.11 6.05 4.61
CA ARG A 180 -11.23 6.33 3.71
C ARG A 180 -10.79 6.32 2.24
N LEU A 181 -9.55 6.74 1.97
CA LEU A 181 -8.95 6.68 0.63
C LEU A 181 -8.58 5.24 0.24
N ALA A 182 -8.02 4.45 1.18
CA ALA A 182 -7.59 3.08 0.93
C ALA A 182 -8.72 2.03 0.93
N ALA A 183 -9.89 2.34 1.51
CA ALA A 183 -11.08 1.49 1.49
C ALA A 183 -11.99 1.71 0.27
N GLY A 184 -11.73 2.77 -0.51
CA GLY A 184 -12.43 3.08 -1.76
C GLY A 184 -11.73 2.56 -3.03
N ALA A 185 -10.58 1.89 -2.87
CA ALA A 185 -9.82 1.21 -3.91
C ALA A 185 -9.87 -0.31 -3.68
#